data_AF-A0A6S7ILA7-F1
#
_entry.id   AF-A0A6S7ILA7-F1
#
_cell.length_a   1.000
_cell.length_b   1.000
_cell.length_c   1.000
_cell.angle_alpha   90.00
_cell.angle_beta   90.00
_cell.angle_gamma   90.00
#
_symmetry.space_group_name_H-M   'P 1'
#
loop_
_entity.id
_entity.type
_entity.pdbx_description
1 polymer ?
#
loop_
_entity_poly.entity_id
_entity_poly.type
_entity_poly.pdbx_seq_one_letter_code
_entity_poly.pdbx_strand_id
1 'polypeptide(L)'
;MSEKVAWFKDCIAKIKSHDQSQKVDQANELISLQKEIETLKEKQQSEMSDLLTKLAEVQTSSKNAETTNVTTDIKNTTKGCMKPDDSVNASFLRREFKISGHIRERLKRGYSENETVDAVIRAISLHSSLRSYVETLKDLSLAKLRKILRVHYPEKSASELYQTLATIFQDPKETPQQFLLRSLDLRNKVGFASKESDCEVQYDEPLIQKTFMKSFETGLRDDILAANLRPILRLPSLSDED
;
A
#
# COMPACT_ATOMS: atom_id res chain seq x y z
N MET A 1 55.18 -18.57 -38.23
CA MET A 1 53.98 -17.72 -38.09
C MET A 1 52.66 -18.46 -38.27
N SER A 2 52.62 -19.64 -38.91
CA SER A 2 51.35 -20.35 -39.23
C SER A 2 50.63 -20.97 -38.02
N GLU A 3 51.34 -21.59 -37.07
CA GLU A 3 50.71 -22.31 -35.94
C GLU A 3 50.00 -21.39 -34.94
N LYS A 4 50.57 -20.22 -34.63
CA LYS A 4 49.93 -19.25 -33.72
C LYS A 4 48.62 -18.70 -34.30
N VAL A 5 48.55 -18.53 -35.62
CA VAL A 5 47.33 -18.08 -36.31
C VAL A 5 46.28 -19.19 -36.32
N ALA A 6 46.69 -20.46 -36.47
CA ALA A 6 45.79 -21.61 -36.39
C ALA A 6 45.17 -21.75 -34.99
N TRP A 7 45.99 -21.67 -33.93
CA TRP A 7 45.53 -21.72 -32.54
C TRP A 7 44.55 -20.57 -32.22
N PHE A 8 44.84 -19.35 -32.68
CA PHE A 8 43.96 -18.21 -32.44
C PHE A 8 42.60 -18.35 -33.14
N LYS A 9 42.58 -18.89 -34.36
CA LYS A 9 41.33 -19.19 -35.09
C LYS A 9 40.52 -20.28 -34.38
N ASP A 10 41.17 -21.32 -33.86
CA ASP A 10 40.51 -22.38 -33.09
C ASP A 10 39.89 -21.85 -31.79
N CYS A 11 40.61 -20.99 -31.05
CA CYS A 11 40.07 -20.33 -29.86
C CYS A 11 38.84 -19.47 -30.17
N ILE A 12 38.86 -18.68 -31.24
CA ILE A 12 37.71 -17.86 -31.64
C ILE A 12 36.51 -18.76 -32.01
N ALA A 13 36.74 -19.86 -32.74
CA ALA A 13 35.69 -20.80 -33.10
C ALA A 13 35.06 -21.43 -31.85
N LYS A 14 35.88 -21.80 -30.86
CA LYS A 14 35.42 -22.40 -29.60
C LYS A 14 34.62 -21.43 -28.74
N ILE A 15 35.02 -20.16 -28.67
CA ILE A 15 34.27 -19.10 -27.97
C ILE A 15 32.92 -18.86 -28.65
N LYS A 16 32.88 -18.78 -29.99
CA LYS A 16 31.61 -18.62 -30.73
C LYS A 16 30.68 -19.80 -30.53
N SER A 17 31.20 -21.02 -30.55
CA SER A 17 30.40 -22.24 -30.32
C SER A 17 29.82 -22.28 -28.91
N HIS A 18 30.57 -21.82 -27.90
CA HIS A 18 30.12 -21.78 -26.52
C HIS A 18 29.03 -20.71 -26.32
N ASP A 19 29.22 -19.51 -26.87
CA ASP A 19 28.23 -18.42 -26.83
C ASP A 19 26.92 -18.80 -27.56
N GLN A 20 27.02 -19.54 -28.66
CA GLN A 20 25.85 -20.04 -29.39
C GLN A 20 25.08 -21.10 -28.58
N SER A 21 25.78 -22.03 -27.92
CA SER A 21 25.15 -23.07 -27.08
C SER A 21 24.43 -22.44 -25.88
N GLN A 22 25.09 -21.50 -25.20
CA GLN A 22 24.55 -20.85 -24.02
C GLN A 22 23.28 -20.04 -24.34
N LYS A 23 23.22 -19.40 -25.52
CA LYS A 23 22.02 -18.70 -26.00
C LYS A 23 20.86 -19.64 -26.31
N VAL A 24 21.14 -20.82 -26.85
CA VAL A 24 20.10 -21.83 -27.14
C VAL A 24 19.53 -22.40 -25.85
N ASP A 25 20.39 -22.66 -24.85
CA ASP A 25 19.96 -23.16 -23.54
C ASP A 25 19.06 -22.15 -22.82
N GLN A 26 19.44 -20.86 -22.83
CA GLN A 26 18.61 -19.77 -22.28
C GLN A 26 17.27 -19.62 -23.02
N ALA A 27 17.26 -19.73 -24.35
CA ALA A 27 16.03 -19.65 -25.14
C ALA A 27 15.06 -20.80 -24.82
N ASN A 28 15.58 -22.02 -24.63
CA ASN A 28 14.78 -23.18 -24.25
C ASN A 28 14.18 -23.03 -22.85
N GLU A 29 14.93 -22.49 -21.89
CA GLU A 29 14.46 -22.21 -20.55
C GLU A 29 13.34 -21.15 -20.54
N LEU A 30 13.50 -20.08 -21.33
CA LEU A 30 12.46 -19.06 -21.51
C LEU A 30 11.17 -19.61 -22.12
N ILE A 31 11.27 -20.50 -23.12
CA ILE A 31 10.10 -21.16 -23.72
C ILE A 31 9.40 -22.07 -22.69
N SER A 32 10.16 -22.77 -21.85
CA SER A 32 9.60 -23.60 -20.79
C SER A 32 8.83 -22.77 -19.76
N LEU A 33 9.41 -21.65 -19.32
CA LEU A 33 8.77 -20.73 -18.37
C LEU A 33 7.53 -20.06 -18.94
N GLN A 34 7.55 -19.68 -20.23
CA GLN A 34 6.37 -19.13 -20.90
C GLN A 34 5.20 -20.12 -20.94
N LYS A 35 5.48 -21.41 -21.17
CA LYS A 35 4.44 -22.45 -21.13
C LYS A 35 3.86 -22.62 -19.73
N GLU A 36 4.68 -22.56 -18.69
CA GLU A 36 4.22 -22.67 -17.30
C GLU A 36 3.35 -21.48 -16.87
N ILE A 37 3.69 -20.27 -17.33
CA ILE A 37 2.87 -19.07 -17.07
C ILE A 37 1.49 -19.22 -17.71
N GLU A 38 1.41 -19.73 -18.94
CA GLU A 38 0.12 -19.89 -19.62
C GLU A 38 -0.76 -20.94 -18.93
N THR A 39 -0.19 -22.08 -18.51
CA THR A 39 -0.97 -23.12 -17.79
C THR A 39 -1.46 -22.63 -16.44
N LEU A 40 -0.66 -21.84 -15.70
CA LEU A 40 -1.09 -21.22 -14.44
C LEU A 40 -2.21 -20.20 -14.66
N LYS A 41 -2.14 -19.44 -15.75
CA LYS A 41 -3.17 -18.44 -16.09
C LYS A 41 -4.50 -19.09 -16.46
N GLU A 42 -4.47 -20.16 -17.26
CA GLU A 42 -5.66 -20.96 -17.58
C GLU A 42 -6.30 -21.55 -16.31
N LYS A 43 -5.47 -22.07 -15.38
CA LYS A 43 -5.95 -22.60 -14.10
C LYS A 43 -6.62 -21.52 -13.25
N GLN A 44 -6.02 -20.35 -13.11
CA GLN A 44 -6.61 -19.23 -12.38
C GLN A 44 -7.93 -18.77 -12.99
N GLN A 45 -8.02 -18.76 -14.33
CA GLN A 45 -9.24 -18.38 -15.02
C GLN A 45 -10.37 -19.40 -14.81
N SER A 46 -10.06 -20.69 -14.80
CA SER A 46 -11.01 -21.75 -14.45
C SER A 46 -11.49 -21.66 -13.00
N GLU A 47 -10.58 -21.41 -12.05
CA GLU A 47 -10.94 -21.25 -10.63
C GLU A 47 -11.84 -20.03 -10.43
N MET A 48 -11.58 -18.93 -11.15
CA MET A 48 -12.40 -17.72 -11.10
C MET A 48 -13.80 -17.94 -11.67
N SER A 49 -13.94 -18.70 -12.77
CA SER A 49 -15.26 -19.04 -13.33
C SER A 49 -16.06 -19.95 -12.40
N ASP A 50 -15.41 -20.90 -11.72
CA ASP A 50 -16.08 -21.78 -10.77
C ASP A 50 -16.59 -21.02 -9.54
N LEU A 51 -15.81 -20.07 -9.04
CA LEU A 51 -16.21 -19.20 -7.93
C LEU A 51 -17.37 -18.27 -8.30
N LEU A 52 -17.37 -17.71 -9.52
CA LEU A 52 -18.47 -16.90 -10.03
C LEU A 52 -19.77 -17.72 -10.16
N THR A 53 -19.66 -18.97 -10.62
CA THR A 53 -20.81 -19.89 -10.73
C THR A 53 -21.39 -20.21 -9.35
N LYS A 54 -20.52 -20.53 -8.37
CA LYS A 54 -20.93 -20.78 -6.97
C LYS A 54 -21.58 -19.55 -6.31
N LEU A 55 -21.10 -18.34 -6.61
CA LEU A 55 -21.72 -17.11 -6.09
C LEU A 55 -23.14 -16.88 -6.63
N ALA A 56 -23.37 -17.21 -7.90
CA ALA A 56 -24.70 -17.13 -8.51
C ALA A 56 -25.69 -18.13 -7.87
N GLU A 57 -25.22 -19.34 -7.54
CA GLU A 57 -26.03 -20.37 -6.87
C GLU A 57 -26.44 -19.96 -5.44
N VAL A 58 -25.54 -19.29 -4.70
CA VAL A 58 -25.85 -18.79 -3.34
C VAL A 58 -26.88 -17.65 -3.36
N GLN A 59 -26.87 -16.79 -4.39
CA GLN A 59 -27.84 -15.70 -4.51
C GLN A 59 -29.27 -16.16 -4.88
N THR A 60 -29.42 -17.29 -5.55
CA THR A 60 -30.75 -17.83 -5.91
C THR A 60 -31.44 -18.54 -4.73
N SER A 61 -30.67 -19.03 -3.75
CA SER A 61 -31.21 -19.68 -2.55
C SER A 61 -31.68 -18.70 -1.46
N SER A 62 -31.33 -17.41 -1.55
CA SER A 62 -31.67 -16.41 -0.54
C SER A 62 -32.96 -15.60 -0.82
N LYS A 63 -33.71 -15.90 -1.90
CA LYS A 63 -34.94 -15.14 -2.26
C LYS A 63 -36.27 -15.78 -1.85
N ASN A 64 -36.29 -16.93 -1.17
CA ASN A 64 -37.52 -17.67 -0.82
C ASN A 64 -37.85 -17.76 0.69
N ALA A 65 -37.36 -16.83 1.52
CA ALA A 65 -37.78 -16.76 2.92
C ALA A 65 -37.76 -15.32 3.44
N GLU A 66 -38.88 -14.60 3.28
CA GLU A 66 -39.49 -13.73 4.30
C GLU A 66 -40.65 -12.91 3.69
N THR A 67 -41.84 -13.51 3.73
CA THR A 67 -43.12 -12.80 3.65
C THR A 67 -43.81 -13.01 4.99
N THR A 68 -43.92 -11.96 5.82
CA THR A 68 -45.10 -11.64 6.66
C THR A 68 -44.91 -10.32 7.42
N ASN A 69 -45.64 -9.30 6.95
CA ASN A 69 -46.41 -8.28 7.68
C ASN A 69 -45.80 -7.54 8.89
N VAL A 70 -45.81 -6.20 8.86
CA VAL A 70 -46.90 -5.36 9.42
C VAL A 70 -46.71 -3.90 8.98
N THR A 71 -47.80 -3.34 8.45
CA THR A 71 -48.06 -1.93 8.12
C THR A 71 -48.00 -1.02 9.35
N THR A 72 -47.31 0.13 9.26
CA THR A 72 -47.82 1.41 9.79
C THR A 72 -47.22 2.59 9.02
N ASP A 73 -48.12 3.46 8.56
CA ASP A 73 -47.88 4.73 7.89
C ASP A 73 -47.16 5.74 8.78
N ILE A 74 -46.09 6.39 8.28
CA ILE A 74 -45.80 7.81 8.56
C ILE A 74 -45.16 8.44 7.30
N LYS A 75 -45.90 9.35 6.67
CA LYS A 75 -45.39 10.32 5.68
C LYS A 75 -44.50 11.33 6.41
N ASN A 76 -43.34 11.68 5.84
CA ASN A 76 -42.82 13.06 5.74
C ASN A 76 -41.47 13.15 4.99
N THR A 77 -41.54 13.67 3.77
CA THR A 77 -40.84 14.86 3.23
C THR A 77 -39.35 15.12 3.61
N THR A 78 -38.56 15.24 2.53
CA THR A 78 -37.39 16.10 2.28
C THR A 78 -35.96 15.62 2.61
N LYS A 79 -35.11 15.84 1.58
CA LYS A 79 -33.64 16.01 1.54
C LYS A 79 -32.82 14.75 1.26
N GLY A 80 -32.48 14.62 -0.03
CA GLY A 80 -31.48 13.68 -0.52
C GLY A 80 -30.13 13.90 0.13
N CYS A 81 -29.57 12.81 0.65
CA CYS A 81 -28.19 12.71 1.07
C CYS A 81 -27.63 11.45 0.37
N MET A 82 -26.79 11.67 -0.64
CA MET A 82 -26.04 10.61 -1.27
C MET A 82 -25.06 10.04 -0.24
N LYS A 83 -25.17 8.74 0.04
CA LYS A 83 -24.19 8.01 0.85
C LYS A 83 -22.89 7.89 0.04
N PRO A 84 -21.71 8.12 0.64
CA PRO A 84 -20.45 7.71 0.04
C PRO A 84 -20.17 6.25 0.42
N ASP A 85 -20.49 5.32 -0.48
CA ASP A 85 -19.88 4.00 -0.49
C ASP A 85 -18.48 4.13 -1.07
N ASP A 86 -17.46 3.94 -0.21
CA ASP A 86 -16.09 3.44 -0.49
C ASP A 86 -15.16 3.81 0.69
N SER A 87 -15.44 3.25 1.88
CA SER A 87 -14.70 3.53 3.13
C SER A 87 -13.71 2.42 3.55
N VAL A 88 -13.54 1.37 2.76
CA VAL A 88 -12.95 0.13 3.28
C VAL A 88 -11.41 0.10 3.22
N ASN A 89 -10.76 0.79 2.28
CA ASN A 89 -9.29 0.76 2.19
C ASN A 89 -8.55 1.91 2.89
N ALA A 90 -9.22 3.05 3.09
CA ALA A 90 -8.59 4.21 3.72
C ALA A 90 -8.58 4.16 5.26
N SER A 91 -9.34 3.24 5.86
CA SER A 91 -9.50 3.12 7.32
C SER A 91 -8.51 2.13 7.95
N PHE A 92 -8.09 1.10 7.20
CA PHE A 92 -7.17 0.07 7.69
C PHE A 92 -5.72 0.58 7.76
N LEU A 93 -5.19 1.14 6.67
CA LEU A 93 -3.83 1.68 6.60
C LEU A 93 -3.63 2.95 7.46
N ARG A 94 -4.71 3.65 7.80
CA ARG A 94 -4.66 4.78 8.76
C ARG A 94 -4.42 4.33 10.19
N ARG A 95 -4.77 3.09 10.53
CA ARG A 95 -4.71 2.58 11.91
C ARG A 95 -3.32 2.10 12.28
N GLU A 96 -2.58 1.51 11.33
CA GLU A 96 -1.24 0.95 11.53
C GLU A 96 -0.20 2.01 11.94
N PHE A 97 -0.03 3.05 11.10
CA PHE A 97 0.87 4.17 11.38
C PHE A 97 0.49 4.94 12.65
N LYS A 98 -0.81 4.99 12.95
CA LYS A 98 -1.31 5.64 14.18
C LYS A 98 -0.88 4.88 15.43
N ILE A 99 -0.88 3.54 15.40
CA ILE A 99 -0.47 2.72 16.55
C ILE A 99 1.04 2.85 16.79
N SER A 100 1.87 2.72 15.76
CA SER A 100 3.33 2.89 15.88
C SER A 100 3.72 4.31 16.31
N GLY A 101 3.02 5.34 15.78
CA GLY A 101 3.16 6.72 16.20
C GLY A 101 2.77 6.97 17.66
N HIS A 102 1.67 6.35 18.12
CA HIS A 102 1.21 6.45 19.51
C HIS A 102 2.23 5.85 20.50
N ILE A 103 2.86 4.72 20.15
CA ILE A 103 3.91 4.12 20.98
C ILE A 103 5.06 5.11 21.20
N ARG A 104 5.52 5.75 20.11
CA ARG A 104 6.63 6.72 20.17
C ARG A 104 6.27 7.95 20.98
N GLU A 105 5.08 8.51 20.75
CA GLU A 105 4.63 9.70 21.46
C GLU A 105 4.47 9.44 22.96
N ARG A 106 3.96 8.26 23.35
CA ARG A 106 3.86 7.87 24.75
C ARG A 106 5.23 7.65 25.40
N LEU A 107 6.19 7.10 24.66
CA LEU A 107 7.57 6.98 25.13
C LEU A 107 8.22 8.35 25.33
N LYS A 108 8.01 9.30 24.41
CA LYS A 108 8.49 10.69 24.53
C LYS A 108 7.89 11.43 25.72
N ARG A 109 6.63 11.15 26.05
CA ARG A 109 5.92 11.73 27.20
C ARG A 109 6.28 11.09 28.54
N GLY A 110 7.11 10.03 28.55
CA GLY A 110 7.58 9.38 29.77
C GLY A 110 6.57 8.44 30.44
N TYR A 111 5.58 7.93 29.71
CA TYR A 111 4.66 6.92 30.26
C TYR A 111 5.39 5.60 30.53
N SER A 112 4.89 4.84 31.50
CA SER A 112 5.43 3.51 31.79
C SER A 112 5.19 2.57 30.60
N GLU A 113 6.08 1.59 30.43
CA GLU A 113 6.00 0.61 29.34
C GLU A 113 4.67 -0.15 29.38
N ASN A 114 4.20 -0.51 30.58
CA ASN A 114 2.96 -1.24 30.81
C ASN A 114 1.71 -0.42 30.42
N GLU A 115 1.64 0.86 30.80
CA GLU A 115 0.54 1.75 30.38
C GLU A 115 0.52 1.97 28.87
N THR A 116 1.70 1.99 28.25
CA THR A 116 1.84 2.13 26.80
C THR A 116 1.33 0.88 26.09
N VAL A 117 1.71 -0.31 26.56
CA VAL A 117 1.22 -1.59 26.03
C VAL A 117 -0.30 -1.69 26.14
N ASP A 118 -0.86 -1.40 27.31
CA ASP A 118 -2.30 -1.50 27.57
C ASP A 118 -3.11 -0.48 26.74
N ALA A 119 -2.58 0.74 26.57
CA ALA A 119 -3.19 1.72 25.67
C ALA A 119 -3.13 1.32 24.19
N VAL A 120 -2.06 0.66 23.77
CA VAL A 120 -1.94 0.15 22.39
C VAL A 120 -2.94 -0.97 22.16
N ILE A 121 -3.07 -1.93 23.10
CA ILE A 121 -4.05 -3.01 23.02
C ILE A 121 -5.48 -2.46 22.91
N ARG A 122 -5.80 -1.42 23.66
CA ARG A 122 -7.08 -0.70 23.55
C ARG A 122 -7.28 0.03 22.22
N ALA A 123 -6.21 0.48 21.58
CA ALA A 123 -6.27 1.17 20.29
C ALA A 123 -6.45 0.20 19.11
N ILE A 124 -6.08 -1.08 19.28
CA ILE A 124 -6.34 -2.13 18.29
C ILE A 124 -7.86 -2.36 18.22
N SER A 125 -8.37 -2.61 17.00
CA SER A 125 -9.81 -2.80 16.77
C SER A 125 -10.37 -3.97 17.59
N LEU A 126 -11.54 -3.75 18.21
CA LEU A 126 -12.17 -4.70 19.13
C LEU A 126 -12.41 -6.09 18.54
N HIS A 127 -12.68 -6.16 17.23
CA HIS A 127 -13.01 -7.40 16.50
C HIS A 127 -11.81 -8.01 15.76
N SER A 128 -10.58 -7.57 16.04
CA SER A 128 -9.40 -8.15 15.38
C SER A 128 -8.91 -9.41 16.10
N SER A 129 -8.55 -10.44 15.32
CA SER A 129 -7.87 -11.64 15.82
C SER A 129 -6.54 -11.29 16.51
N LEU A 130 -5.86 -10.25 16.02
CA LEU A 130 -4.67 -9.69 16.64
C LEU A 130 -4.91 -9.24 18.08
N ARG A 131 -6.00 -8.51 18.35
CA ARG A 131 -6.31 -8.03 19.70
C ARG A 131 -6.51 -9.19 20.66
N SER A 132 -7.33 -10.18 20.28
CA SER A 132 -7.54 -11.38 21.08
C SER A 132 -6.22 -12.13 21.34
N TYR A 133 -5.35 -12.23 20.33
CA TYR A 133 -4.04 -12.85 20.48
C TYR A 133 -3.15 -12.08 21.49
N VAL A 134 -3.04 -10.76 21.32
CA VAL A 134 -2.20 -9.92 22.19
C VAL A 134 -2.73 -9.86 23.62
N GLU A 135 -4.05 -9.90 23.83
CA GLU A 135 -4.68 -9.95 25.17
C GLU A 135 -4.40 -11.26 25.92
N THR A 136 -4.17 -12.37 25.21
CA THR A 136 -3.82 -13.66 25.85
C THR A 136 -2.37 -13.75 26.31
N LEU A 137 -1.50 -12.87 25.83
CA LEU A 137 -0.08 -12.85 26.19
C LEU A 137 0.14 -12.10 27.52
N LYS A 138 0.39 -12.86 28.58
CA LYS A 138 0.81 -12.30 29.88
C LYS A 138 2.28 -11.86 29.78
N ASP A 139 2.62 -10.73 30.39
CA ASP A 139 3.97 -10.13 30.42
C ASP A 139 4.52 -9.71 29.04
N LEU A 140 3.68 -9.00 28.28
CA LEU A 140 4.07 -8.44 27.00
C LEU A 140 4.94 -7.19 27.17
N SER A 141 6.21 -7.27 26.76
CA SER A 141 7.06 -6.08 26.62
C SER A 141 6.71 -5.29 25.37
N LEU A 142 6.99 -3.99 25.39
CA LEU A 142 6.76 -3.10 24.25
C LEU A 142 7.56 -3.54 23.02
N ALA A 143 8.77 -4.07 23.23
CA ALA A 143 9.59 -4.61 22.15
C ALA A 143 8.92 -5.81 21.46
N LYS A 144 8.31 -6.73 22.22
CA LYS A 144 7.56 -7.87 21.67
C LYS A 144 6.28 -7.39 20.96
N LEU A 145 5.54 -6.47 21.57
CA LEU A 145 4.34 -5.89 20.97
C LEU A 145 4.65 -5.21 19.63
N ARG A 146 5.73 -4.42 19.54
CA ARG A 146 6.18 -3.79 18.28
C ARG A 146 6.49 -4.82 17.21
N LYS A 147 7.16 -5.93 17.55
CA LYS A 147 7.45 -7.02 16.61
C LYS A 147 6.17 -7.67 16.08
N ILE A 148 5.24 -8.00 16.98
CA ILE A 148 3.95 -8.60 16.59
C ILE A 148 3.17 -7.66 15.67
N LEU A 149 3.09 -6.38 16.04
CA LEU A 149 2.43 -5.36 15.22
C LEU A 149 3.05 -5.25 13.84
N ARG A 150 4.39 -5.25 13.74
CA ARG A 150 5.09 -5.14 12.44
C ARG A 150 4.87 -6.34 11.53
N VAL A 151 4.74 -7.54 12.09
CA VAL A 151 4.42 -8.75 11.31
C VAL A 151 2.97 -8.73 10.83
N HIS A 152 2.05 -8.27 11.68
CA HIS A 152 0.63 -8.23 11.35
C HIS A 152 0.24 -7.06 10.44
N TYR A 153 1.02 -5.98 10.50
CA TYR A 153 0.84 -4.74 9.76
C TYR A 153 2.17 -4.41 9.08
N PRO A 154 2.43 -4.95 7.88
CA PRO A 154 3.68 -4.70 7.18
C PRO A 154 3.77 -3.21 6.83
N GLU A 155 4.58 -2.49 7.59
CA GLU A 155 4.89 -1.09 7.33
C GLU A 155 5.72 -0.99 6.05
N LYS A 156 5.25 -0.17 5.10
CA LYS A 156 6.04 0.19 3.93
C LYS A 156 7.30 0.91 4.38
N SER A 157 8.43 0.59 3.75
CA SER A 157 9.70 1.27 4.02
C SER A 157 9.59 2.77 3.73
N ALA A 158 10.41 3.60 4.39
CA ALA A 158 10.43 5.03 4.10
C ALA A 158 10.72 5.32 2.63
N SER A 159 11.59 4.50 2.01
CA SER A 159 11.92 4.59 0.59
C SER A 159 10.72 4.29 -0.31
N GLU A 160 9.93 3.25 -0.03
CA GLU A 160 8.71 2.95 -0.79
C GLU A 160 7.66 4.04 -0.65
N LEU A 161 7.47 4.57 0.57
CA LEU A 161 6.54 5.67 0.81
C LEU A 161 7.00 6.93 0.09
N TYR A 162 8.30 7.24 0.11
CA TYR A 162 8.86 8.39 -0.57
C TYR A 162 8.73 8.28 -2.09
N GLN A 163 8.97 7.08 -2.65
CA GLN A 163 8.73 6.82 -4.07
C GLN A 163 7.25 6.98 -4.42
N THR A 164 6.36 6.42 -3.60
CA THR A 164 4.90 6.57 -3.78
C THR A 164 4.49 8.06 -3.75
N LEU A 165 5.10 8.85 -2.86
CA LEU A 165 4.87 10.31 -2.79
C LEU A 165 5.37 11.00 -4.05
N ALA A 166 6.56 10.64 -4.53
CA ALA A 166 7.16 11.22 -5.72
C ALA A 166 6.33 10.98 -6.99
N THR A 167 5.64 9.84 -7.07
CA THR A 167 4.85 9.42 -8.24
C THR A 167 3.33 9.50 -8.02
N ILE A 168 2.87 10.24 -7.00
CA ILE A 168 1.45 10.32 -6.69
C ILE A 168 0.70 11.12 -7.77
N PHE A 169 -0.47 10.64 -8.18
CA PHE A 169 -1.36 11.33 -9.11
C PHE A 169 -2.82 11.17 -8.66
N GLN A 170 -3.66 12.11 -9.07
CA GLN A 170 -5.09 12.13 -8.74
C GLN A 170 -5.83 11.04 -9.51
N ASP A 171 -6.60 10.22 -8.80
CA ASP A 171 -7.42 9.18 -9.40
C ASP A 171 -8.59 9.76 -10.20
N PRO A 172 -9.09 9.07 -11.24
CA PRO A 172 -10.09 9.65 -12.11
C PRO A 172 -11.46 9.88 -11.46
N LYS A 173 -11.72 9.19 -10.34
CA LYS A 173 -12.94 9.31 -9.54
C LYS A 173 -12.76 10.17 -8.29
N GLU A 174 -11.52 10.59 -7.99
CA GLU A 174 -11.17 11.30 -6.77
C GLU A 174 -11.29 12.81 -6.98
N THR A 175 -11.85 13.52 -6.00
CA THR A 175 -11.90 14.99 -6.05
C THR A 175 -10.53 15.60 -5.73
N PRO A 176 -10.21 16.82 -6.20
CA PRO A 176 -8.93 17.47 -5.86
C PRO A 176 -8.69 17.60 -4.34
N GLN A 177 -9.76 17.78 -3.55
CA GLN A 177 -9.67 17.84 -2.09
C GLN A 177 -9.33 16.48 -1.46
N GLN A 178 -9.92 15.40 -1.98
CA GLN A 178 -9.58 14.05 -1.54
C GLN A 178 -8.12 13.72 -1.88
N PHE A 179 -7.69 14.12 -3.08
CA PHE A 179 -6.31 13.97 -3.52
C PHE A 179 -5.33 14.73 -2.62
N LEU A 180 -5.65 15.96 -2.24
CA LEU A 180 -4.85 16.75 -1.30
C LEU A 180 -4.71 16.04 0.05
N LEU A 181 -5.83 15.62 0.64
CA LEU A 181 -5.82 14.92 1.93
C LEU A 181 -5.03 13.61 1.88
N ARG A 182 -5.15 12.86 0.77
CA ARG A 182 -4.39 11.63 0.55
C ARG A 182 -2.89 11.90 0.41
N SER A 183 -2.53 12.97 -0.30
CA SER A 183 -1.14 13.36 -0.52
C SER A 183 -0.48 13.87 0.76
N LEU A 184 -1.21 14.65 1.58
CA LEU A 184 -0.78 15.10 2.91
C LEU A 184 -0.60 13.92 3.88
N ASP A 185 -1.55 12.98 3.91
CA ASP A 185 -1.43 11.75 4.72
C ASP A 185 -0.18 10.95 4.32
N LEU A 186 0.09 10.84 3.02
CA LEU A 186 1.27 10.16 2.52
C LEU A 186 2.57 10.89 2.90
N ARG A 187 2.62 12.21 2.77
CA ARG A 187 3.76 13.03 3.22
C ARG A 187 4.05 12.79 4.70
N ASN A 188 3.02 12.85 5.54
CA ASN A 188 3.17 12.62 6.98
C ASN A 188 3.69 11.20 7.28
N LYS A 189 3.21 10.19 6.55
CA LYS A 189 3.71 8.80 6.66
C LYS A 189 5.19 8.70 6.32
N VAL A 190 5.66 9.34 5.26
CA VAL A 190 7.09 9.41 4.92
C VAL A 190 7.87 10.05 6.07
N GLY A 191 7.39 11.17 6.61
CA GLY A 191 8.02 11.86 7.74
C GLY A 191 8.10 10.99 9.00
N PHE A 192 7.09 10.17 9.28
CA PHE A 192 7.10 9.23 10.40
C PHE A 192 8.08 8.07 10.17
N ALA A 193 8.04 7.45 8.99
CA ALA A 193 8.90 6.32 8.63
C ALA A 193 10.38 6.73 8.55
N SER A 194 10.68 7.94 8.08
CA SER A 194 12.03 8.51 8.04
C SER A 194 12.65 8.67 9.44
N LYS A 195 11.82 8.98 10.43
CA LYS A 195 12.25 9.19 11.83
C LYS A 195 12.33 7.88 12.63
N GLU A 196 12.06 6.72 12.04
CA GLU A 196 12.20 5.42 12.71
C GLU A 196 13.65 5.02 12.89
N SER A 197 13.97 4.53 14.09
CA SER A 197 15.31 4.05 14.46
C SER A 197 15.78 2.86 13.63
N ASP A 198 14.85 2.13 13.02
CA ASP A 198 15.13 0.97 12.15
C ASP A 198 15.03 1.33 10.65
N CYS A 199 15.05 2.62 10.30
CA CYS A 199 14.95 3.07 8.92
C CYS A 199 16.33 3.07 8.24
N GLU A 200 16.41 2.44 7.07
CA GLU A 200 17.65 2.41 6.27
C GLU A 200 18.00 3.77 5.67
N VAL A 201 16.98 4.56 5.31
CA VAL A 201 17.14 5.86 4.64
C VAL A 201 16.33 6.92 5.35
N GLN A 202 17.02 7.88 5.95
CA GLN A 202 16.41 9.05 6.56
C GLN A 202 16.26 10.15 5.51
N TYR A 203 15.02 10.54 5.25
CA TYR A 203 14.66 11.67 4.42
C TYR A 203 14.45 12.92 5.28
N ASP A 204 15.11 14.01 4.92
CA ASP A 204 14.96 15.29 5.60
C ASP A 204 13.57 15.90 5.33
N GLU A 205 13.02 16.58 6.34
CA GLU A 205 11.70 17.24 6.24
C GLU A 205 11.59 18.22 5.05
N PRO A 206 12.59 19.08 4.76
CA PRO A 206 12.53 19.99 3.61
C PRO A 206 12.50 19.24 2.27
N LEU A 207 13.15 18.08 2.18
CA LEU A 207 13.14 17.25 0.98
C LEU A 207 11.77 16.60 0.79
N ILE A 208 11.18 16.06 1.85
CA ILE A 208 9.84 15.47 1.83
C ILE A 208 8.80 16.53 1.40
N GLN A 209 8.86 17.72 1.99
CA GLN A 209 7.95 18.83 1.66
C GLN A 209 8.11 19.27 0.20
N LYS A 210 9.36 19.44 -0.27
CA LYS A 210 9.63 19.81 -1.66
C LYS A 210 9.10 18.76 -2.65
N THR A 211 9.28 17.49 -2.35
CA THR A 211 8.77 16.39 -3.18
C THR A 211 7.25 16.36 -3.17
N PHE A 212 6.62 16.52 -2.00
CA PHE A 212 5.17 16.63 -1.89
C PHE A 212 4.60 17.77 -2.74
N MET A 213 5.12 19.00 -2.59
CA MET A 213 4.67 20.16 -3.37
C MET A 213 4.77 19.91 -4.87
N LYS A 214 5.91 19.38 -5.33
CA LYS A 214 6.14 19.06 -6.74
C LYS A 214 5.18 18.00 -7.25
N SER A 215 5.06 16.88 -6.54
CA SER A 215 4.25 15.75 -6.97
C SER A 215 2.76 16.04 -6.88
N PHE A 216 2.32 16.85 -5.91
CA PHE A 216 0.95 17.35 -5.85
C PHE A 216 0.64 18.29 -7.02
N GLU A 217 1.53 19.26 -7.31
CA GLU A 217 1.37 20.17 -8.47
C GLU A 217 1.24 19.39 -9.79
N THR A 218 2.12 18.41 -10.03
CA THR A 218 2.12 17.62 -11.28
C THR A 218 1.11 16.48 -11.31
N GLY A 219 0.61 16.08 -10.15
CA GLY A 219 -0.30 14.95 -9.99
C GLY A 219 -1.78 15.32 -10.14
N LEU A 220 -2.11 16.62 -10.13
CA LEU A 220 -3.47 17.12 -10.37
C LEU A 220 -3.89 16.85 -11.81
N ARG A 221 -5.15 16.44 -12.02
CA ARG A 221 -5.71 16.25 -13.38
C ARG A 221 -6.21 17.54 -14.02
N ASP A 222 -6.54 18.53 -13.20
CA ASP A 222 -7.05 19.82 -13.66
C ASP A 222 -5.88 20.80 -13.82
N ASP A 223 -5.47 21.03 -15.08
CA ASP A 223 -4.37 21.93 -15.43
C ASP A 223 -4.64 23.39 -15.04
N ILE A 224 -5.91 23.81 -15.05
CA ILE A 224 -6.29 25.18 -14.67
C ILE A 224 -6.13 25.34 -13.17
N LEU A 225 -6.62 24.37 -12.39
CA LEU A 225 -6.42 24.34 -10.95
C LEU A 225 -4.94 24.28 -10.59
N ALA A 226 -4.16 23.43 -11.25
CA ALA A 226 -2.71 23.34 -11.05
C ALA A 226 -2.00 24.66 -11.34
N ALA A 227 -2.38 25.36 -12.42
CA ALA A 227 -1.81 26.67 -12.76
C ALA A 227 -2.13 27.75 -11.70
N ASN A 228 -3.34 27.71 -11.12
CA ASN A 228 -3.75 28.63 -10.06
C ASN A 228 -3.05 28.35 -8.73
N LEU A 229 -2.76 27.08 -8.41
CA LEU A 229 -2.09 26.67 -7.18
C LEU A 229 -0.56 26.79 -7.25
N ARG A 230 0.03 26.68 -8.44
CA ARG A 230 1.48 26.84 -8.67
C ARG A 230 2.14 28.04 -7.97
N PRO A 231 1.58 29.27 -7.99
CA PRO A 231 2.19 30.40 -7.28
C PRO A 231 2.22 30.20 -5.76
N ILE A 232 1.22 29.52 -5.18
CA ILE A 232 1.11 29.24 -3.74
C ILE A 232 2.08 28.12 -3.36
N LEU A 233 2.08 27.00 -4.10
CA LEU A 233 2.90 25.81 -3.82
C LEU A 233 4.41 26.03 -3.98
N ARG A 234 4.82 27.11 -4.66
CA ARG A 234 6.25 27.47 -4.82
C ARG A 234 6.75 28.44 -3.75
N LEU A 235 5.89 28.90 -2.86
CA LEU A 235 6.31 29.74 -1.73
C LEU A 235 7.08 28.87 -0.73
N PRO A 236 8.34 29.21 -0.40
CA PRO A 236 9.14 28.45 0.57
C PRO A 236 8.57 28.50 2.00
N SER A 237 7.65 29.43 2.25
CA SER A 237 7.02 29.68 3.56
C SER A 237 5.63 29.08 3.70
N LEU A 238 5.15 28.29 2.74
CA LEU A 238 3.81 27.72 2.80
C LEU A 238 3.72 26.72 3.97
N SER A 239 2.87 27.05 4.94
CA SER A 239 2.51 26.17 6.05
C SER A 239 1.31 25.31 5.68
N ASP A 240 1.08 24.21 6.39
CA ASP A 240 -0.10 23.33 6.17
C ASP A 240 -1.45 24.02 6.43
N GLU A 241 -1.41 25.18 7.08
CA GLU A 241 -2.56 25.99 7.49
C GLU A 241 -2.93 27.09 6.47
N ASP A 242 -2.10 27.31 5.44
CA ASP A 242 -2.24 28.36 4.42
C ASP A 242 -2.71 27.81 3.06
#